data_AF-A0A4Y9PRK2-F1
#
_entry.id   AF-A0A4Y9PRK2-F1
#
_cell.length_a   1.000
_cell.length_b   1.000
_cell.length_c   1.000
_cell.angle_alpha   90.00
_cell.angle_beta   90.00
_cell.angle_gamma   90.00
#
_symmetry.space_group_name_H-M   'P 1'
#
loop_
_entity.id
_entity.type
_entity.pdbx_description
1 polymer ?
#
loop_
_entity_poly.entity_id
_entity_poly.type
_entity_poly.pdbx_seq_one_letter_code
_entity_poly.pdbx_strand_id
1 'polypeptide(L)' 'FVANTFVPLETFPSVLRHFAEWNPVSSVVQAARNLFGNSFGAPDVWSLQHPVIYSALWGVAILAVFVPLSVRTYRNTASR' A
#
# COMPACT_ATOMS: atom_id res chain seq x y z
N PHE A 1 -6.73 -1.40 13.26
CA PHE A 1 -5.28 -1.30 13.09
C PHE A 1 -4.70 -2.69 12.86
N VAL A 2 -4.51 -3.06 11.59
CA VAL A 2 -3.76 -4.28 11.20
C VAL A 2 -2.48 -3.76 10.54
N ALA A 3 -1.53 -3.37 11.38
CA ALA A 3 -0.19 -2.95 10.97
C ALA A 3 0.78 -4.08 11.34
N ASN A 4 1.77 -4.31 10.47
CA ASN A 4 2.79 -5.37 10.53
C ASN A 4 3.77 -5.25 11.72
N THR A 5 3.32 -4.70 12.85
CA THR A 5 4.16 -4.35 14.01
C THR A 5 3.75 -5.06 15.31
N PHE A 6 2.62 -5.78 15.36
CA PHE A 6 2.09 -6.30 16.63
C PHE A 6 1.71 -7.79 16.67
N VAL A 7 1.69 -8.52 15.55
CA VAL A 7 1.33 -9.96 15.55
C VAL A 7 2.24 -10.71 14.57
N PRO A 8 2.92 -11.79 15.00
CA PRO A 8 3.66 -12.68 14.09
C PRO A 8 2.74 -13.20 13.00
N LEU A 9 3.09 -12.99 11.73
CA LEU A 9 2.27 -13.38 10.57
C LEU A 9 1.99 -14.90 10.48
N GLU A 10 2.73 -15.71 11.26
CA GLU A 10 2.58 -17.17 11.33
C GLU A 10 1.25 -17.63 11.93
N THR A 11 0.58 -16.79 12.74
CA THR A 11 -0.73 -17.13 13.34
C THR A 11 -1.93 -16.67 12.50
N PHE A 12 -1.71 -16.01 11.36
CA PHE A 12 -2.84 -15.61 10.52
C PHE A 12 -3.35 -16.75 9.61
N PRO A 13 -4.67 -16.92 9.49
CA PRO A 13 -5.27 -17.74 8.44
C PRO A 13 -4.73 -17.32 7.07
N SER A 14 -4.48 -18.27 6.17
CA SER A 14 -3.79 -18.05 4.88
C SER A 14 -4.32 -16.85 4.08
N VAL A 15 -5.63 -16.63 4.08
CA VAL A 15 -6.27 -15.48 3.40
C VAL A 15 -5.89 -14.16 4.05
N LEU A 16 -5.94 -14.07 5.38
CA LEU A 16 -5.55 -12.87 6.13
C LEU A 16 -4.07 -12.55 5.98
N ARG A 17 -3.22 -13.59 5.94
CA ARG A 17 -1.80 -13.46 5.67
C ARG A 17 -1.56 -12.85 4.28
N HIS A 18 -2.25 -13.33 3.24
CA HIS A 18 -2.11 -12.78 1.90
C HIS A 18 -2.56 -11.30 1.82
N PHE A 19 -3.68 -10.94 2.45
CA PHE A 19 -4.09 -9.53 2.52
C PHE A 19 -3.10 -8.65 3.30
N ALA A 20 -2.52 -9.17 4.39
CA ALA A 20 -1.53 -8.44 5.18
C ALA A 20 -0.20 -8.25 4.44
N GLU A 21 0.23 -9.27 3.69
CA GLU A 21 1.43 -9.27 2.84
C GLU A 21 1.35 -8.27 1.68
N TRP A 22 0.15 -8.05 1.13
CA TRP A 22 -0.08 -7.14 0.00
C TRP A 22 -0.56 -5.74 0.41
N ASN A 23 -0.52 -5.40 1.70
CA ASN A 23 -0.98 -4.12 2.20
C ASN A 23 -0.06 -2.95 1.73
N PRO A 24 -0.59 -1.95 1.02
CA PRO A 24 0.19 -0.80 0.52
C PRO A 24 0.81 0.05 1.64
N VAL A 25 0.25 0.02 2.84
CA VAL A 25 0.84 0.73 3.99
C VAL A 25 2.18 0.09 4.37
N SER A 26 2.26 -1.24 4.32
CA SER A 26 3.49 -1.97 4.64
C SER A 26 4.61 -1.66 3.64
N SER A 27 4.30 -1.57 2.35
CA SER A 27 5.28 -1.22 1.31
C SER A 27 5.77 0.22 1.43
N VAL A 28 4.91 1.17 1.80
CA VAL A 28 5.31 2.57 2.01
C VAL A 28 6.31 2.69 3.18
N VAL A 29 6.05 1.96 4.28
CA VAL A 29 6.96 1.92 5.44
C VAL A 29 8.31 1.31 5.06
N GLN A 30 8.31 0.21 4.30
CA GLN A 30 9.55 -0.42 3.81
C GLN A 30 10.31 0.49 2.83
N ALA A 31 9.61 1.16 1.91
CA ALA A 31 10.20 2.13 0.99
C ALA A 31 10.87 3.28 1.76
N ALA A 32 10.21 3.83 2.77
CA ALA A 32 10.79 4.86 3.62
C ALA A 32 12.05 4.35 4.31
N ARG A 33 12.02 3.17 4.94
CA ARG A 33 13.20 2.57 5.60
C ARG A 33 14.37 2.38 4.63
N ASN A 34 14.10 1.90 3.43
CA ASN A 34 15.13 1.70 2.40
C ASN A 34 15.75 3.03 1.96
N LEU A 35 14.91 4.05 1.72
CA LEU A 35 15.38 5.38 1.32
C LEU A 35 16.14 6.10 2.44
N PHE A 36 15.80 5.84 3.70
CA PHE A 36 16.52 6.34 4.87
C PHE A 36 17.74 5.48 5.27
N GLY A 37 18.06 4.41 4.54
CA GLY A 37 19.23 3.57 4.79
C GLY A 37 19.13 2.61 5.99
N ASN A 38 17.92 2.38 6.52
CA ASN A 38 17.66 1.51 7.67
C ASN A 38 16.88 0.24 7.27
N SER A 39 17.31 -0.40 6.19
CA SER A 39 16.66 -1.62 5.67
C SER A 39 17.01 -2.85 6.53
N PHE A 40 16.00 -3.66 6.87
CA PHE A 40 16.17 -4.88 7.66
C PHE A 40 15.75 -6.10 6.85
N GLY A 41 16.72 -6.97 6.54
CA GLY A 41 16.49 -8.27 5.88
C GLY A 41 15.93 -8.19 4.45
N ALA A 42 16.07 -9.28 3.69
CA ALA A 42 15.40 -9.43 2.40
C ALA A 42 14.04 -10.10 2.63
N PRO A 43 12.91 -9.41 2.43
CA PRO A 43 11.59 -10.00 2.59
C PRO A 43 11.26 -10.95 1.43
N ASP A 44 10.56 -12.05 1.70
CA ASP A 44 10.15 -13.06 0.70
C ASP A 44 8.94 -12.64 -0.16
N VAL A 45 8.36 -11.47 0.10
CA VAL A 45 7.14 -11.00 -0.57
C VAL A 45 7.47 -9.92 -1.59
N TRP A 46 6.96 -10.06 -2.82
CA TRP A 46 7.29 -9.16 -3.94
C TRP A 46 6.99 -7.67 -3.65
N SER A 47 5.88 -7.39 -2.95
CA SER A 47 5.50 -6.03 -2.51
C SER A 47 6.56 -5.35 -1.62
N LEU A 48 7.32 -6.14 -0.87
CA LEU A 48 8.36 -5.70 0.05
C LEU A 48 9.77 -5.79 -0.57
N GLN A 49 9.93 -6.53 -1.67
CA GLN A 49 11.16 -6.55 -2.49
C GLN A 49 11.25 -5.33 -3.40
N HIS A 50 10.12 -4.85 -3.93
CA HIS A 50 10.03 -3.63 -4.73
C HIS A 50 9.15 -2.55 -4.08
N PRO A 51 9.43 -2.15 -2.83
CA PRO A 51 8.51 -1.34 -2.04
C PRO A 51 8.30 0.06 -2.62
N VAL A 52 9.31 0.63 -3.28
CA VAL A 52 9.22 1.94 -3.94
C VAL A 52 8.27 1.91 -5.13
N ILE A 53 8.46 0.95 -6.05
CA ILE A 53 7.63 0.80 -7.26
C ILE A 53 6.20 0.44 -6.86
N TYR A 54 6.04 -0.50 -5.93
CA TYR A 54 4.72 -0.91 -5.45
C TYR A 54 3.95 0.25 -4.81
N SER A 55 4.62 1.07 -3.99
CA SER A 55 4.01 2.27 -3.40
C SER A 55 3.65 3.31 -4.45
N ALA A 56 4.49 3.53 -5.47
CA ALA A 56 4.20 4.44 -6.56
C ALA A 56 2.98 3.99 -7.40
N LEU A 57 2.87 2.70 -7.69
CA LEU A 57 1.72 2.12 -8.40
C LEU A 57 0.41 2.36 -7.64
N TRP A 58 0.42 2.22 -6.32
CA TRP A 58 -0.75 2.54 -5.49
C TRP A 58 -1.10 4.02 -5.51
N GLY A 59 -0.11 4.92 -5.50
CA GLY A 59 -0.34 6.36 -5.68
C GLY A 59 -1.02 6.66 -7.02
N VAL A 60 -0.53 6.07 -8.11
CA VAL A 60 -1.13 6.21 -9.45
C VAL A 60 -2.55 5.63 -9.48
N ALA A 61 -2.78 4.46 -8.89
CA ALA A 61 -4.10 3.83 -8.86
C ALA A 61 -5.13 4.68 -8.10
N ILE A 62 -4.75 5.24 -6.96
CA ILE A 62 -5.62 6.16 -6.19
C ILE A 62 -5.95 7.39 -7.04
N LEU A 63 -4.96 8.02 -7.66
CA LEU A 63 -5.21 9.18 -8.53
C LEU A 63 -6.12 8.80 -9.71
N ALA A 64 -5.85 7.68 -10.37
CA ALA A 64 -6.63 7.20 -11.52
C ALA A 64 -8.10 6.93 -11.17
N VAL A 65 -8.42 6.56 -9.92
CA VAL A 65 -9.79 6.34 -9.46
C VAL A 65 -10.43 7.63 -8.95
N PHE A 66 -9.77 8.34 -8.03
CA PHE A 66 -10.39 9.45 -7.32
C PHE A 66 -10.40 10.76 -8.11
N VAL A 67 -9.44 11.01 -9.01
CA VAL A 67 -9.46 12.19 -9.89
C VAL A 67 -10.70 12.20 -10.79
N PRO A 68 -10.98 11.16 -11.60
CA PRO A 68 -12.17 11.18 -12.47
C PRO A 68 -13.48 11.18 -11.67
N LEU A 69 -13.54 10.48 -10.53
CA LEU A 69 -14.71 10.53 -9.65
C LEU A 69 -14.95 11.94 -9.09
N SER A 70 -13.89 12.62 -8.66
CA SER A 70 -13.97 14.00 -8.16
C SER A 70 -14.44 14.96 -9.25
N VAL A 71 -13.87 14.84 -10.46
CA VAL A 71 -14.27 15.66 -11.63
C VAL A 71 -15.74 15.41 -11.99
N ARG A 72 -16.19 14.15 -12.01
CA ARG A 72 -17.59 13.79 -12.28
C ARG A 72 -18.54 14.38 -11.24
N THR A 73 -18.18 14.29 -9.97
CA THR A 73 -18.99 14.81 -8.85
C THR A 73 -19.05 16.34 -8.87
N TYR A 74 -17.92 16.99 -9.14
CA TYR A 74 -17.85 18.44 -9.30
C TYR A 74 -18.75 18.92 -10.45
N ARG A 75 -18.66 18.30 -11.64
CA ARG A 75 -19.50 18.65 -12.80
C ARG A 75 -21.00 18.51 -12.50
N ASN A 76 -21.40 17.42 -11.85
CA ASN A 76 -22.79 17.18 -11.50
C ASN A 76 -23.34 18.18 -10.47
N THR A 77 -22.49 18.69 -9.58
CA THR A 77 -22.88 19.65 -8.55
C THR A 77 -22.89 21.08 -9.08
N ALA A 78 -21.90 21.45 -9.90
CA ALA A 78 -21.80 22.78 -10.51
C ALA A 78 -22.84 23.02 -11.62
N SER A 79 -23.44 21.96 -12.19
CA SER A 79 -24.54 22.06 -13.15
C SER A 79 -25.93 22.16 -12.51
N ARG A 80 -26.03 22.13 -11.17
CA ARG A 80 -27.26 22.32 -10.40
C ARG A 80 -27.32 23.73 -9.86
#